data_AF-A0A316QN65-F1
#
_entry.id   AF-A0A316QN65-F1
#
_cell.length_a   1.000
_cell.length_b   1.000
_cell.length_c   1.000
_cell.angle_alpha   90.00
_cell.angle_beta   90.00
_cell.angle_gamma   90.00
#
_symmetry.space_group_name_H-M   'P 1'
#
loop_
_entity.id
_entity.type
_entity.pdbx_description
1 polymer ?
#
loop_
_entity_poly.entity_id
_entity_poly.type
_entity_poly.pdbx_seq_one_letter_code
_entity_poly.pdbx_strand_id
1 'polypeptide(L)'
;MEERSKRNVLHILLPSLLAIALGVAVWWGFEQKAEAADYRNLTQSMYRRAYGDLSDSLYDMESNLAKLQAVNTPAQRILLLDEIWRLSGSAVSSMSQIPSLFLDTEALNQFVVRVGDYAHALTKKTMAGEELTQEEVDSISQLRDTCHTLAQDTAQRLADGDIPLEAVTAEDFYSQTQTAENTGENTQADAQEDAGVMEFPTLIYDGPFSESAEKLEPKGLRGEDISQEEAQQRAQAFTGRTLTCNGLVEASIPAYDFSYSDENGGWLEIQITRQGGDILWFMSPSSS
;
A
#
# COMPACT_ATOMS: atom_id res chain seq x y z
N MET A 1 44.30 56.16 -31.58
CA MET A 1 44.24 56.08 -30.09
C MET A 1 42.91 55.56 -29.57
N GLU A 2 41.78 55.75 -30.28
CA GLU A 2 40.45 55.28 -29.84
C GLU A 2 40.28 53.75 -29.71
N GLU A 3 40.85 52.94 -30.60
CA GLU A 3 40.65 51.47 -30.55
C GLU A 3 41.28 50.81 -29.31
N ARG A 4 42.45 51.28 -28.86
CA ARG A 4 43.09 50.75 -27.65
C ARG A 4 42.31 51.09 -26.38
N SER A 5 41.68 52.26 -26.34
CA SER A 5 40.84 52.68 -25.21
C SER A 5 39.57 51.82 -25.11
N LYS A 6 38.87 51.59 -26.23
CA LYS A 6 37.67 50.73 -26.27
C LYS A 6 37.97 49.28 -25.87
N ARG A 7 39.12 48.74 -26.28
CA ARG A 7 39.54 47.38 -25.92
C ARG A 7 39.88 47.24 -24.45
N ASN A 8 40.56 48.23 -23.86
CA ASN A 8 40.89 48.22 -22.42
C ASN A 8 39.64 48.40 -21.54
N VAL A 9 38.70 49.24 -21.96
CA VAL A 9 37.40 49.41 -21.28
C VAL A 9 36.58 48.11 -21.34
N LEU A 10 36.56 47.43 -22.50
CA LEU A 10 35.90 46.13 -22.64
C LEU A 10 36.53 45.05 -21.75
N HIS A 11 37.87 45.02 -21.65
CA HIS A 11 38.59 44.09 -20.78
C HIS A 11 38.37 44.31 -19.28
N ILE A 12 37.89 45.48 -18.85
CA ILE A 12 37.59 45.77 -17.44
C ILE A 12 36.08 45.61 -17.17
N LEU A 13 35.23 46.08 -18.08
CA LEU A 13 33.78 46.01 -17.92
C LEU A 13 33.27 44.56 -17.93
N LEU A 14 33.78 43.73 -18.83
CA LEU A 14 33.32 42.35 -18.98
C LEU A 14 33.59 41.47 -17.75
N PRO A 15 34.80 41.44 -17.14
CA PRO A 15 35.01 40.71 -15.89
C PRO A 15 34.27 41.34 -14.70
N SER A 16 34.07 42.66 -14.66
CA SER A 16 33.26 43.29 -13.59
C SER A 16 31.78 42.89 -13.67
N LEU A 17 31.21 42.84 -14.88
CA LEU A 17 29.86 42.36 -15.11
C LEU A 17 29.73 40.87 -14.73
N LEU A 18 30.72 40.05 -15.11
CA LEU A 18 30.78 38.64 -14.70
C LEU A 18 30.87 38.48 -13.19
N ALA A 19 31.68 39.28 -12.50
CA ALA A 19 31.79 39.24 -11.05
C ALA A 19 30.47 39.61 -10.36
N ILE A 20 29.73 40.60 -10.89
CA ILE A 20 28.40 40.97 -10.41
C ILE A 20 27.40 39.83 -10.66
N ALA A 21 27.38 39.26 -11.88
CA ALA A 21 26.50 38.14 -12.21
C ALA A 21 26.78 36.91 -11.33
N LEU A 22 28.05 36.61 -11.07
CA LEU A 22 28.47 35.55 -10.14
C LEU A 22 28.00 35.84 -8.71
N GLY A 23 28.15 37.09 -8.24
CA GLY A 23 27.67 37.51 -6.92
C GLY A 23 26.16 37.34 -6.76
N VAL A 24 25.38 37.71 -7.78
CA VAL A 24 23.92 37.51 -7.81
C VAL A 24 23.58 36.01 -7.83
N ALA A 25 24.27 35.20 -8.64
CA ALA A 25 24.03 33.76 -8.69
C ALA A 25 24.36 33.06 -7.37
N VAL A 26 25.44 33.47 -6.70
CA VAL A 26 25.83 32.95 -5.38
C VAL A 26 24.80 33.36 -4.32
N TRP A 27 24.39 34.63 -4.30
CA TRP A 27 23.33 35.11 -3.39
C TRP A 27 22.03 34.32 -3.59
N TRP A 28 21.58 34.19 -4.84
CA TRP A 28 20.36 33.44 -5.16
C TRP A 28 20.49 31.96 -4.79
N GLY A 29 21.67 31.36 -4.99
CA GLY A 29 21.95 29.99 -4.55
C GLY A 29 21.88 29.80 -3.03
N PHE A 30 22.26 30.80 -2.23
CA PHE A 30 22.08 30.77 -0.78
C PHE A 30 20.60 30.88 -0.39
N GLU A 31 19.86 31.81 -1.00
CA GLU A 31 18.43 31.99 -0.76
C GLU A 31 17.64 30.71 -1.08
N GLN A 32 17.91 30.12 -2.25
CA GLN A 32 17.25 28.89 -2.71
C GLN A 32 17.52 27.70 -1.77
N LYS A 33 18.73 27.63 -1.19
CA LYS A 33 19.08 26.59 -0.20
C LYS A 33 18.36 26.79 1.12
N ALA A 34 18.23 28.03 1.59
CA ALA A 34 17.50 28.33 2.81
C ALA A 34 16.02 27.99 2.65
N GLU A 35 15.41 28.43 1.55
CA GLU A 35 14.01 28.13 1.24
C GLU A 35 13.76 26.61 1.11
N ALA A 36 14.65 25.89 0.43
CA ALA A 36 14.55 24.43 0.34
C ALA A 36 14.69 23.72 1.69
N ALA A 37 15.52 24.23 2.60
CA ALA A 37 15.65 23.69 3.96
C ALA A 37 14.39 23.93 4.79
N ASP A 38 13.78 25.11 4.68
CA ASP A 38 12.54 25.45 5.38
C ASP A 38 11.37 24.57 4.92
N TYR A 39 11.23 24.36 3.60
CA TYR A 39 10.23 23.42 3.06
C TYR A 39 10.44 22.00 3.57
N ARG A 40 11.70 21.50 3.58
CA ARG A 40 12.01 20.17 4.11
C ARG A 40 11.63 20.05 5.59
N ASN A 41 12.00 21.02 6.41
CA ASN A 41 11.68 21.02 7.84
C ASN A 41 10.16 21.02 8.08
N LEU A 42 9.41 21.81 7.31
CA LEU A 42 7.96 21.83 7.36
C LEU A 42 7.37 20.45 7.03
N THR A 43 7.79 19.86 5.91
CA THR A 43 7.34 18.55 5.45
C THR A 43 7.67 17.45 6.47
N GLN A 44 8.90 17.43 7.00
CA GLN A 44 9.30 16.50 8.06
C GLN A 44 8.45 16.66 9.32
N SER A 45 8.13 17.89 9.70
CA SER A 45 7.26 18.16 10.86
C SER A 45 5.83 17.66 10.63
N MET A 46 5.31 17.81 9.41
CA MET A 46 4.00 17.25 9.03
C MET A 46 4.00 15.72 9.12
N TYR A 47 5.04 15.04 8.62
CA TYR A 47 5.13 13.58 8.69
C TYR A 47 5.29 13.07 10.12
N ARG A 48 6.13 13.70 10.93
CA ARG A 48 6.25 13.40 12.38
C ARG A 48 4.91 13.53 13.09
N ARG A 49 4.16 14.59 12.78
CA ARG A 49 2.85 14.81 13.35
C ARG A 49 1.86 13.73 12.92
N ALA A 50 1.77 13.43 11.62
CA ALA A 50 0.88 12.40 11.11
C ALA A 50 1.18 11.02 11.74
N TYR A 51 2.45 10.70 11.93
CA TYR A 51 2.87 9.46 12.60
C TYR A 51 2.47 9.44 14.09
N GLY A 52 2.59 10.57 14.79
CA GLY A 52 2.09 10.71 16.17
C GLY A 52 0.56 10.58 16.25
N ASP A 53 -0.16 11.29 15.38
CA ASP A 53 -1.63 11.26 15.33
C ASP A 53 -2.15 9.82 15.01
N LEU A 54 -1.41 9.04 14.21
CA LEU A 54 -1.67 7.61 13.99
C LEU A 54 -1.49 6.79 15.27
N SER A 55 -0.35 6.97 15.96
CA SER A 55 -0.07 6.28 17.22
C SER A 55 -1.15 6.57 18.28
N ASP A 56 -1.57 7.82 18.40
CA ASP A 56 -2.61 8.24 19.34
C ASP A 56 -3.96 7.61 18.98
N SER A 57 -4.32 7.59 17.69
CA SER A 57 -5.55 6.95 17.22
C SER A 57 -5.56 5.44 17.53
N LEU A 58 -4.40 4.75 17.41
CA LEU A 58 -4.27 3.33 17.74
C LEU A 58 -4.42 3.08 19.26
N TYR A 59 -3.82 3.91 20.11
CA TYR A 59 -4.00 3.83 21.56
C TYR A 59 -5.45 4.11 21.99
N ASP A 60 -6.09 5.10 21.36
CA ASP A 60 -7.49 5.41 21.67
C ASP A 60 -8.42 4.28 21.21
N MET A 61 -8.16 3.64 20.06
CA MET A 61 -8.91 2.46 19.63
C MET A 61 -8.74 1.29 20.61
N GLU A 62 -7.50 0.99 21.02
CA GLU A 62 -7.21 -0.01 22.06
C GLU A 62 -8.02 0.27 23.34
N SER A 63 -7.97 1.50 23.83
CA SER A 63 -8.68 1.89 25.05
C SER A 63 -10.19 1.73 24.94
N ASN A 64 -10.78 2.10 23.79
CA ASN A 64 -12.21 1.97 23.56
C ASN A 64 -12.63 0.50 23.39
N LEU A 65 -11.82 -0.33 22.71
CA LEU A 65 -12.04 -1.77 22.60
C LEU A 65 -11.96 -2.46 23.98
N ALA A 66 -11.03 -2.05 24.84
CA ALA A 66 -10.95 -2.53 26.22
C ALA A 66 -12.19 -2.15 27.04
N LYS A 67 -12.66 -0.90 26.92
CA LYS A 67 -13.90 -0.43 27.59
C LYS A 67 -15.14 -1.16 27.08
N LEU A 68 -15.18 -1.50 25.79
CA LEU A 68 -16.29 -2.19 25.15
C LEU A 68 -16.58 -3.54 25.81
N GLN A 69 -15.53 -4.26 26.21
CA GLN A 69 -15.63 -5.56 26.91
C GLN A 69 -16.19 -5.44 28.34
N ALA A 70 -16.07 -4.28 28.98
CA ALA A 70 -16.55 -4.04 30.33
C ALA A 70 -17.97 -3.43 30.38
N VAL A 71 -18.49 -2.98 29.24
CA VAL A 71 -19.74 -2.22 29.18
C VAL A 71 -20.97 -3.12 29.08
N ASN A 72 -21.96 -2.85 29.93
CA ASN A 72 -23.19 -3.65 30.02
C ASN A 72 -24.42 -2.97 29.42
N THR A 73 -24.34 -1.69 29.04
CA THR A 73 -25.50 -0.96 28.49
C THR A 73 -25.40 -0.79 26.98
N PRO A 74 -26.48 -1.05 26.20
CA PRO A 74 -26.46 -0.89 24.75
C PRO A 74 -26.10 0.52 24.28
N ALA A 75 -26.56 1.55 25.00
CA ALA A 75 -26.26 2.95 24.65
C ALA A 75 -24.77 3.27 24.76
N GLN A 76 -24.11 2.83 25.85
CA GLN A 76 -22.66 3.04 26.00
C GLN A 76 -21.86 2.21 24.98
N ARG A 77 -22.34 0.99 24.67
CA ARG A 77 -21.73 0.14 23.65
C ARG A 77 -21.73 0.83 22.28
N ILE A 78 -22.87 1.39 21.87
CA ILE A 78 -22.99 2.12 20.60
C ILE A 78 -22.04 3.32 20.57
N LEU A 79 -21.94 4.09 21.66
CA LEU A 79 -21.02 5.23 21.72
C LEU A 79 -19.55 4.83 21.58
N LEU A 80 -19.14 3.73 22.22
CA LEU A 80 -17.77 3.21 22.10
C LEU A 80 -17.48 2.69 20.70
N LEU A 81 -18.42 1.98 20.08
CA LEU A 81 -18.28 1.46 18.72
C LEU A 81 -18.24 2.59 17.67
N ASP A 82 -19.05 3.63 17.82
CA ASP A 82 -19.02 4.81 16.96
C ASP A 82 -17.67 5.55 17.09
N GLU A 83 -17.15 5.66 18.31
CA GLU A 83 -15.83 6.26 18.55
C GLU A 83 -14.70 5.43 17.92
N ILE A 84 -14.75 4.09 18.01
CA ILE A 84 -13.79 3.20 17.33
C ILE A 84 -13.85 3.41 15.81
N TRP A 85 -15.05 3.48 15.22
CA TRP A 85 -15.22 3.74 13.79
C TRP A 85 -14.68 5.13 13.37
N ARG A 86 -14.89 6.15 14.20
CA ARG A 86 -14.34 7.50 13.96
C ARG A 86 -12.82 7.51 14.04
N LEU A 87 -12.25 6.85 15.06
CA LEU A 87 -10.81 6.76 15.26
C LEU A 87 -10.11 5.97 14.15
N SER A 88 -10.74 4.92 13.63
CA SER A 88 -10.18 4.20 12.49
C SER A 88 -10.09 5.09 11.25
N GLY A 89 -11.13 5.88 10.96
CA GLY A 89 -11.09 6.89 9.89
C GLY A 89 -10.00 7.94 10.11
N SER A 90 -9.78 8.37 11.36
CA SER A 90 -8.68 9.28 11.73
C SER A 90 -7.31 8.65 11.46
N ALA A 91 -7.10 7.39 11.88
CA ALA A 91 -5.88 6.65 11.62
C ALA A 91 -5.60 6.49 10.12
N VAL A 92 -6.60 6.15 9.30
CA VAL A 92 -6.47 6.10 7.84
C VAL A 92 -6.09 7.46 7.26
N SER A 93 -6.70 8.54 7.76
CA SER A 93 -6.37 9.90 7.33
C SER A 93 -4.94 10.30 7.71
N SER A 94 -4.43 9.87 8.87
CA SER A 94 -3.05 10.10 9.29
C SER A 94 -2.09 9.30 8.40
N MET A 95 -2.38 8.03 8.12
CA MET A 95 -1.58 7.19 7.23
C MET A 95 -1.45 7.76 5.82
N SER A 96 -2.53 8.34 5.27
CA SER A 96 -2.48 8.94 3.93
C SER A 96 -1.56 10.17 3.80
N GLN A 97 -1.12 10.74 4.93
CA GLN A 97 -0.17 11.87 4.96
C GLN A 97 1.28 11.42 5.15
N ILE A 98 1.53 10.15 5.47
CA ILE A 98 2.86 9.59 5.66
C ILE A 98 3.41 9.17 4.28
N PRO A 99 4.68 9.44 3.93
CA PRO A 99 5.26 8.99 2.68
C PRO A 99 5.19 7.47 2.54
N SER A 100 4.61 6.99 1.44
CA SER A 100 4.49 5.57 1.13
C SER A 100 5.83 5.01 0.62
N LEU A 101 6.68 4.54 1.53
CA LEU A 101 7.91 3.79 1.20
C LEU A 101 8.03 2.46 1.97
N PHE A 102 6.99 2.04 2.69
CA PHE A 102 7.02 0.80 3.48
C PHE A 102 5.97 -0.19 3.01
N LEU A 103 6.44 -1.41 2.73
CA LEU A 103 5.66 -2.62 2.43
C LEU A 103 4.62 -2.94 3.52
N ASP A 104 4.80 -2.45 4.75
CA ASP A 104 3.89 -2.68 5.88
C ASP A 104 2.66 -1.73 5.95
N THR A 105 2.62 -0.69 5.11
CA THR A 105 1.55 0.34 5.18
C THR A 105 0.20 -0.21 4.73
N GLU A 106 0.19 -1.15 3.78
CA GLU A 106 -1.04 -1.72 3.26
C GLU A 106 -1.73 -2.62 4.27
N ALA A 107 -1.00 -3.55 4.88
CA ALA A 107 -1.55 -4.48 5.88
C ALA A 107 -2.08 -3.70 7.10
N LEU A 108 -1.35 -2.68 7.56
CA LEU A 108 -1.82 -1.79 8.64
C LEU A 108 -3.09 -1.04 8.25
N ASN A 109 -3.15 -0.49 7.04
CA ASN A 109 -4.35 0.20 6.56
C ASN A 109 -5.55 -0.74 6.48
N GLN A 110 -5.37 -1.94 5.93
CA GLN A 110 -6.42 -2.96 5.89
C GLN A 110 -6.91 -3.33 7.30
N PHE A 111 -6.00 -3.53 8.25
CA PHE A 111 -6.35 -3.79 9.65
C PHE A 111 -7.19 -2.66 10.25
N VAL A 112 -6.76 -1.41 10.13
CA VAL A 112 -7.47 -0.24 10.67
C VAL A 112 -8.86 -0.09 10.05
N VAL A 113 -8.97 -0.23 8.73
CA VAL A 113 -10.26 -0.21 8.02
C VAL A 113 -11.18 -1.31 8.56
N ARG A 114 -10.66 -2.53 8.70
CA ARG A 114 -11.39 -3.68 9.19
C ARG A 114 -11.89 -3.49 10.62
N VAL A 115 -11.09 -2.90 11.52
CA VAL A 115 -11.52 -2.52 12.88
C VAL A 115 -12.74 -1.59 12.82
N GLY A 116 -12.69 -0.58 11.96
CA GLY A 116 -13.79 0.38 11.77
C GLY A 116 -15.06 -0.28 11.25
N ASP A 117 -14.96 -1.07 10.20
CA ASP A 117 -16.11 -1.75 9.61
C ASP A 117 -16.74 -2.77 10.55
N TYR A 118 -15.91 -3.47 11.32
CA TYR A 118 -16.37 -4.37 12.37
C TYR A 118 -17.12 -3.60 13.46
N ALA A 119 -16.58 -2.46 13.91
CA ALA A 119 -17.26 -1.61 14.90
C ALA A 119 -18.62 -1.11 14.39
N HIS A 120 -18.69 -0.69 13.12
CA HIS A 120 -19.95 -0.28 12.49
C HIS A 120 -20.95 -1.44 12.36
N ALA A 121 -20.49 -2.66 12.05
CA ALA A 121 -21.34 -3.85 12.01
C ALA A 121 -21.92 -4.17 13.40
N LEU A 122 -21.09 -4.15 14.45
CA LEU A 122 -21.53 -4.36 15.83
C LEU A 122 -22.48 -3.26 16.32
N THR A 123 -22.34 -2.02 15.83
CA THR A 123 -23.28 -0.93 16.14
C THR A 123 -24.68 -1.27 15.62
N LYS A 124 -24.80 -1.70 14.35
CA LYS A 124 -26.09 -2.11 13.77
C LYS A 124 -26.73 -3.26 14.55
N LYS A 125 -25.93 -4.26 14.92
CA LYS A 125 -26.36 -5.40 15.73
C LYS A 125 -26.87 -4.97 17.10
N THR A 126 -26.11 -4.12 17.80
CA THR A 126 -26.50 -3.58 19.11
C THR A 126 -27.79 -2.75 19.02
N MET A 127 -27.95 -1.96 17.94
CA MET A 127 -29.19 -1.20 17.68
C MET A 127 -30.40 -2.10 17.39
N ALA A 128 -30.19 -3.28 16.83
CA ALA A 128 -31.24 -4.29 16.64
C ALA A 128 -31.65 -4.99 17.96
N GLY A 129 -30.96 -4.70 19.07
CA GLY A 129 -31.21 -5.31 20.37
C GLY A 129 -30.56 -6.68 20.55
N GLU A 130 -29.63 -7.05 19.68
CA GLU A 130 -28.88 -8.30 19.76
C GLU A 130 -27.68 -8.16 20.70
N GLU A 131 -27.39 -9.22 21.45
CA GLU A 131 -26.19 -9.30 22.29
C GLU A 131 -24.97 -9.73 21.48
N LEU A 132 -23.78 -9.42 22.00
CA LEU A 132 -22.52 -9.88 21.40
C LEU A 132 -22.35 -11.37 21.68
N THR A 133 -21.94 -12.14 20.68
CA THR A 133 -21.58 -13.55 20.87
C THR A 133 -20.19 -13.66 21.51
N GLN A 134 -19.84 -14.84 22.01
CA GLN A 134 -18.52 -15.06 22.59
C GLN A 134 -17.42 -14.88 21.55
N GLU A 135 -17.64 -15.33 20.32
CA GLU A 135 -16.70 -15.16 19.20
C GLU A 135 -16.46 -13.67 18.89
N GLU A 136 -17.49 -12.83 18.98
CA GLU A 136 -17.36 -11.38 18.80
C GLU A 136 -16.58 -10.72 19.94
N VAL A 137 -16.79 -11.17 21.18
CA VAL A 137 -16.01 -10.71 22.34
C VAL A 137 -14.54 -11.10 22.22
N ASP A 138 -14.26 -12.32 21.76
CA ASP A 138 -12.90 -12.80 21.52
C ASP A 138 -12.23 -12.01 20.39
N SER A 139 -12.97 -11.74 19.31
CA SER A 139 -12.52 -10.88 18.20
C SER A 139 -12.18 -9.48 18.70
N ILE A 140 -13.03 -8.84 19.51
CA ILE A 140 -12.74 -7.54 20.14
C ILE A 140 -11.44 -7.59 20.94
N SER A 141 -11.19 -8.68 21.67
CA SER A 141 -9.94 -8.84 22.44
C SER A 141 -8.72 -8.89 21.54
N GLN A 142 -8.79 -9.63 20.44
CA GLN A 142 -7.69 -9.72 19.48
C GLN A 142 -7.40 -8.36 18.84
N LEU A 143 -8.45 -7.65 18.41
CA LEU A 143 -8.30 -6.30 17.85
C LEU A 143 -7.65 -5.34 18.85
N ARG A 144 -8.06 -5.39 20.13
CA ARG A 144 -7.44 -4.59 21.20
C ARG A 144 -5.94 -4.87 21.30
N ASP A 145 -5.56 -6.14 21.39
CA ASP A 145 -4.16 -6.55 21.58
C ASP A 145 -3.29 -6.18 20.37
N THR A 146 -3.85 -6.30 19.17
CA THR A 146 -3.21 -5.83 17.94
C THR A 146 -3.06 -4.30 17.93
N CYS A 147 -4.10 -3.54 18.27
CA CYS A 147 -4.00 -2.08 18.40
C CYS A 147 -2.94 -1.67 19.42
N HIS A 148 -2.85 -2.38 20.56
CA HIS A 148 -1.81 -2.14 21.57
C HIS A 148 -0.41 -2.32 21.00
N THR A 149 -0.17 -3.45 20.34
CA THR A 149 1.12 -3.80 19.75
C THR A 149 1.53 -2.78 18.69
N LEU A 150 0.61 -2.43 17.79
CA LEU A 150 0.85 -1.44 16.74
C LEU A 150 1.09 -0.04 17.31
N ALA A 151 0.32 0.38 18.30
CA ALA A 151 0.50 1.68 18.95
C ALA A 151 1.87 1.77 19.63
N GLN A 152 2.31 0.69 20.28
CA GLN A 152 3.61 0.63 20.91
C GLN A 152 4.75 0.67 19.90
N ASP A 153 4.66 -0.12 18.82
CA ASP A 153 5.66 -0.11 17.73
C ASP A 153 5.75 1.26 17.07
N THR A 154 4.60 1.84 16.71
CA THR A 154 4.51 3.18 16.12
C THR A 154 5.11 4.25 17.06
N ALA A 155 4.75 4.23 18.34
CA ALA A 155 5.31 5.16 19.31
C ALA A 155 6.83 5.01 19.47
N GLN A 156 7.33 3.77 19.47
CA GLN A 156 8.76 3.49 19.59
C GLN A 156 9.53 3.98 18.35
N ARG A 157 9.06 3.68 17.15
CA ARG A 157 9.66 4.15 15.90
C ARG A 157 9.69 5.68 15.83
N LEU A 158 8.63 6.34 16.27
CA LEU A 158 8.58 7.80 16.38
C LEU A 158 9.64 8.34 17.36
N ALA A 159 9.81 7.70 18.51
CA ALA A 159 10.78 8.07 19.53
C ALA A 159 12.23 7.86 19.07
N ASP A 160 12.49 6.74 18.40
CA ASP A 160 13.80 6.38 17.84
C ASP A 160 14.13 7.21 16.58
N GLY A 161 13.14 7.89 16.00
CA GLY A 161 13.27 8.66 14.78
C GLY A 161 13.34 7.80 13.51
N ASP A 162 13.03 6.51 13.63
CA ASP A 162 12.97 5.53 12.54
C ASP A 162 11.62 5.60 11.80
N ILE A 163 11.38 6.78 11.23
CA ILE A 163 10.15 7.09 10.50
C ILE A 163 10.48 7.70 9.14
N PRO A 164 9.68 7.44 8.11
CA PRO A 164 9.88 8.03 6.78
C PRO A 164 9.61 9.53 6.84
N LEU A 165 10.70 10.31 6.82
CA LEU A 165 10.67 11.77 6.88
C LEU A 165 10.93 12.44 5.53
N GLU A 166 11.34 11.67 4.54
CA GLU A 166 11.65 12.18 3.21
C GLU A 166 10.50 11.87 2.26
N ALA A 167 10.12 12.86 1.45
CA ALA A 167 9.17 12.66 0.38
C ALA A 167 9.79 11.75 -0.67
N VAL A 168 9.00 10.80 -1.19
CA VAL A 168 9.44 9.92 -2.28
C VAL A 168 9.86 10.76 -3.47
N THR A 169 11.12 10.66 -3.88
CA THR A 169 11.59 11.31 -5.11
C THR A 169 11.28 10.42 -6.32
N ALA A 170 11.26 11.03 -7.51
CA ALA A 170 11.07 10.26 -8.74
C ALA A 170 12.18 9.22 -8.90
N GLU A 171 13.43 9.56 -8.58
CA GLU A 171 14.56 8.65 -8.57
C GLU A 171 14.36 7.46 -7.61
N ASP A 172 13.85 7.69 -6.40
CA ASP A 172 13.57 6.61 -5.43
C ASP A 172 12.50 5.66 -5.97
N PHE A 173 11.45 6.19 -6.59
CA PHE A 173 10.38 5.41 -7.20
C PHE A 173 10.93 4.52 -8.33
N TYR A 174 11.74 5.07 -9.25
CA TYR A 174 12.32 4.30 -10.36
C TYR A 174 13.40 3.29 -9.94
N SER A 175 14.10 3.54 -8.84
CA SER A 175 15.10 2.60 -8.31
C SER A 175 14.45 1.33 -7.74
N GLN A 176 13.29 1.46 -7.10
CA GLN A 176 12.52 0.33 -6.59
C GLN A 176 11.88 -0.49 -7.73
N THR A 177 11.32 0.16 -8.76
CA THR A 177 10.77 -0.57 -9.91
C THR A 177 11.85 -1.33 -10.69
N GLN A 178 13.06 -0.77 -10.82
CA GLN A 178 14.18 -1.47 -11.47
C GLN A 178 14.72 -2.65 -10.64
N THR A 179 14.59 -2.61 -9.32
CA THR A 179 15.00 -3.74 -8.45
C THR A 179 14.00 -4.90 -8.60
N ALA A 180 12.71 -4.59 -8.76
CA ALA A 180 11.67 -5.56 -9.11
C ALA A 180 11.83 -6.14 -10.53
N GLU A 181 12.19 -5.31 -11.52
CA GLU A 181 12.35 -5.76 -12.92
C GLU A 181 13.62 -6.59 -13.18
N ASN A 182 14.72 -6.36 -12.44
CA ASN A 182 15.99 -7.08 -12.67
C ASN A 182 16.08 -8.43 -11.95
N THR A 183 15.16 -8.74 -11.03
CA THR A 183 15.17 -10.01 -10.30
C THR A 183 14.31 -11.09 -10.99
N GLY A 184 13.47 -10.73 -11.96
CA GLY A 184 12.62 -11.70 -12.69
C GLY A 184 11.60 -12.43 -11.82
N GLU A 185 11.59 -12.16 -10.52
CA GLU A 185 10.59 -12.61 -9.56
C GLU A 185 9.47 -11.57 -9.54
N ASN A 186 8.26 -12.08 -9.75
CA ASN A 186 7.01 -11.33 -9.65
C ASN A 186 6.84 -10.89 -8.18
N THR A 187 7.53 -9.82 -7.80
CA THR A 187 7.84 -9.46 -6.40
C THR A 187 6.62 -8.93 -5.64
N GLN A 188 5.45 -8.87 -6.27
CA GLN A 188 4.22 -8.51 -5.59
C GLN A 188 3.57 -9.69 -4.85
N ALA A 189 3.90 -10.94 -5.22
CA ALA A 189 3.42 -12.13 -4.52
C ALA A 189 4.47 -12.72 -3.56
N ASP A 190 5.75 -12.75 -3.94
CA ASP A 190 6.82 -13.36 -3.13
C ASP A 190 7.37 -12.44 -2.01
N ALA A 191 7.21 -11.12 -2.11
CA ALA A 191 7.60 -10.21 -1.03
C ALA A 191 6.69 -10.33 0.21
N GLN A 192 5.58 -11.06 0.10
CA GLN A 192 4.63 -11.26 1.18
C GLN A 192 5.06 -12.38 2.14
N GLU A 193 5.92 -13.33 1.70
CA GLU A 193 6.35 -14.46 2.53
C GLU A 193 7.64 -14.19 3.32
N ASP A 194 8.58 -13.37 2.81
CA ASP A 194 9.91 -13.22 3.43
C ASP A 194 10.10 -11.90 4.21
N ALA A 195 9.14 -10.97 4.14
CA ALA A 195 9.21 -9.66 4.78
C ALA A 195 8.43 -9.57 6.10
N GLY A 196 8.41 -10.61 6.94
CA GLY A 196 7.86 -10.53 8.30
C GLY A 196 6.49 -9.83 8.41
N VAL A 197 5.63 -10.01 7.40
CA VAL A 197 4.35 -9.30 7.28
C VAL A 197 3.55 -9.61 8.54
N MET A 198 3.21 -8.57 9.30
CA MET A 198 2.42 -8.72 10.51
C MET A 198 1.05 -9.29 10.13
N GLU A 199 0.84 -10.59 10.37
CA GLU A 199 -0.42 -11.24 10.08
C GLU A 199 -1.48 -10.75 11.09
N PHE A 200 -2.44 -9.98 10.59
CA PHE A 200 -3.48 -9.38 11.41
C PHE A 200 -4.64 -10.36 11.66
N PRO A 201 -5.35 -10.24 12.79
CA PRO A 201 -6.46 -11.13 13.10
C PRO A 201 -7.53 -11.07 12.01
N THR A 202 -7.91 -12.26 11.54
CA THR A 202 -8.94 -12.46 10.53
C THR A 202 -10.31 -12.28 11.18
N LEU A 203 -11.15 -11.38 10.66
CA LEU A 203 -12.50 -11.17 11.21
C LEU A 203 -13.56 -11.82 10.32
N ILE A 204 -14.44 -12.60 10.94
CA ILE A 204 -15.62 -13.18 10.28
C ILE A 204 -16.81 -12.26 10.54
N TYR A 205 -17.20 -11.46 9.54
CA TYR A 205 -18.39 -10.59 9.58
C TYR A 205 -18.92 -10.31 8.16
N ASP A 206 -20.09 -9.69 8.01
CA ASP A 206 -20.71 -9.42 6.69
C ASP A 206 -20.37 -8.03 6.13
N GLY A 207 -19.10 -7.60 6.24
CA GLY A 207 -18.63 -6.31 5.73
C GLY A 207 -17.80 -6.41 4.44
N PRO A 208 -17.60 -5.30 3.73
CA PRO A 208 -16.89 -5.25 2.44
C PRO A 208 -15.42 -5.71 2.51
N PHE A 209 -14.82 -5.75 3.70
CA PHE A 209 -13.45 -6.21 3.96
C PHE A 209 -13.39 -7.40 4.92
N SER A 210 -14.44 -8.22 4.95
CA SER A 210 -14.41 -9.50 5.64
C SER A 210 -13.58 -10.50 4.85
N GLU A 211 -12.63 -11.17 5.50
CA GLU A 211 -11.86 -12.25 4.87
C GLU A 211 -12.73 -13.46 4.48
N SER A 212 -13.95 -13.54 5.00
CA SER A 212 -14.94 -14.53 4.55
C SER A 212 -15.29 -14.35 3.07
N ALA A 213 -15.09 -13.15 2.51
CA ALA A 213 -15.25 -12.86 1.09
C ALA A 213 -14.01 -13.25 0.26
N GLU A 214 -12.79 -13.13 0.83
CA GLU A 214 -11.53 -13.46 0.14
C GLU A 214 -11.24 -14.98 0.13
N LYS A 215 -11.61 -15.70 1.20
CA LYS A 215 -11.48 -17.16 1.31
C LYS A 215 -12.68 -17.93 0.76
N LEU A 216 -13.51 -17.31 -0.09
CA LEU A 216 -14.57 -18.03 -0.81
C LEU A 216 -13.91 -18.98 -1.81
N GLU A 217 -13.91 -20.27 -1.48
CA GLU A 217 -13.60 -21.30 -2.48
C GLU A 217 -14.41 -21.03 -3.75
N PRO A 218 -13.78 -21.00 -4.94
CA PRO A 218 -14.46 -20.70 -6.18
C PRO A 218 -15.56 -21.74 -6.46
N LYS A 219 -16.80 -21.47 -6.05
CA LYS A 219 -17.95 -22.38 -6.25
C LYS A 219 -18.28 -22.64 -7.72
N GLY A 220 -17.62 -21.93 -8.64
CA GLY A 220 -17.77 -22.03 -10.09
C GLY A 220 -16.83 -23.03 -10.76
N LEU A 221 -15.73 -23.45 -10.13
CA LEU A 221 -14.79 -24.41 -10.73
C LEU A 221 -15.37 -25.81 -10.60
N ARG A 222 -15.76 -26.42 -11.73
CA ARG A 222 -16.33 -27.76 -11.78
C ARG A 222 -15.39 -28.66 -12.57
N GLY A 223 -14.96 -29.76 -11.95
CA GLY A 223 -14.17 -30.79 -12.64
C GLY A 223 -12.98 -31.27 -11.81
N GLU A 224 -12.27 -32.24 -12.36
CA GLU A 224 -11.00 -32.76 -11.83
C GLU A 224 -9.85 -31.80 -12.19
N ASP A 225 -8.73 -31.95 -11.49
CA ASP A 225 -7.50 -31.23 -11.83
C ASP A 225 -6.95 -31.72 -13.16
N ILE A 226 -6.62 -30.77 -14.04
CA ILE A 226 -6.03 -31.05 -15.36
C ILE A 226 -4.51 -30.89 -15.32
N SER A 227 -3.81 -31.64 -16.18
CA SER A 227 -2.36 -31.53 -16.30
C SER A 227 -1.94 -30.27 -17.08
N GLN A 228 -0.68 -29.85 -16.93
CA GLN A 228 -0.11 -28.72 -17.67
C GLN A 228 -0.23 -28.93 -19.20
N GLU A 229 -0.05 -30.15 -19.67
CA GLU A 229 -0.17 -30.50 -21.10
C GLU A 229 -1.61 -30.38 -21.60
N GLU A 230 -2.59 -30.77 -20.78
CA GLU A 230 -4.01 -30.62 -21.10
C GLU A 230 -4.43 -29.14 -21.10
N ALA A 231 -3.92 -28.36 -20.13
CA ALA A 231 -4.12 -26.92 -20.08
C ALA A 231 -3.53 -26.23 -21.31
N GLN A 232 -2.34 -26.64 -21.74
CA GLN A 232 -1.69 -26.15 -22.95
C GLN A 232 -2.52 -26.46 -24.20
N GLN A 233 -3.05 -27.68 -24.33
CA GLN A 233 -3.90 -28.03 -25.47
C GLN A 233 -5.18 -27.19 -25.52
N ARG A 234 -5.80 -26.91 -24.38
CA ARG A 234 -6.98 -26.04 -24.31
C ARG A 234 -6.65 -24.59 -24.68
N ALA A 235 -5.54 -24.07 -24.17
CA ALA A 235 -5.07 -22.71 -24.49
C ALA A 235 -4.71 -22.58 -25.98
N GLN A 236 -4.06 -23.59 -26.57
CA GLN A 236 -3.76 -23.64 -28.01
C GLN A 236 -5.04 -23.76 -28.85
N ALA A 237 -6.02 -24.56 -28.41
CA ALA A 237 -7.31 -24.68 -29.09
C ALA A 237 -8.10 -23.37 -29.08
N PHE A 238 -8.01 -22.59 -27.99
CA PHE A 238 -8.68 -21.30 -27.87
C PHE A 238 -8.00 -20.19 -28.69
N THR A 239 -6.66 -20.14 -28.65
CA THR A 239 -5.87 -19.07 -29.26
C THR A 239 -5.47 -19.36 -30.71
N GLY A 240 -5.55 -20.62 -31.15
CA GLY A 240 -5.12 -21.09 -32.46
C GLY A 240 -3.60 -20.97 -32.69
N ARG A 241 -2.82 -20.79 -31.62
CA ARG A 241 -1.36 -20.54 -31.67
C ARG A 241 -0.62 -21.47 -30.71
N THR A 242 0.64 -21.75 -31.02
CA THR A 242 1.54 -22.48 -30.13
C THR A 242 2.02 -21.55 -29.02
N LEU A 243 1.62 -21.83 -27.78
CA LEU A 243 1.96 -21.02 -26.61
C LEU A 243 3.10 -21.66 -25.80
N THR A 244 3.92 -20.81 -25.19
CA THR A 244 4.94 -21.21 -24.21
C THR A 244 4.32 -21.22 -22.82
N CYS A 245 4.61 -22.24 -22.02
CA CYS A 245 4.13 -22.27 -20.63
C CYS A 245 5.11 -21.56 -19.71
N ASN A 246 4.61 -20.64 -18.89
CA ASN A 246 5.39 -19.87 -17.94
C ASN A 246 5.39 -20.47 -16.53
N GLY A 247 4.49 -21.43 -16.25
CA GLY A 247 4.44 -22.17 -14.99
C GLY A 247 3.05 -22.24 -14.39
N LEU A 248 2.97 -22.76 -13.16
CA LEU A 248 1.77 -22.76 -12.34
C LEU A 248 1.80 -21.52 -11.44
N VAL A 249 0.71 -20.75 -11.44
CA VAL A 249 0.48 -19.62 -10.54
C VAL A 249 -0.41 -20.10 -9.40
N GLU A 250 0.15 -20.19 -8.19
CA GLU A 250 -0.56 -20.60 -6.97
C GLU A 250 -1.19 -19.39 -6.27
N ALA A 251 -2.18 -18.77 -6.92
CA ALA A 251 -3.02 -17.72 -6.32
C ALA A 251 -4.32 -18.32 -5.75
N SER A 252 -5.27 -17.46 -5.31
CA SER A 252 -6.60 -17.88 -4.82
C SER A 252 -7.37 -18.80 -5.79
N ILE A 253 -7.04 -18.77 -7.08
CA ILE A 253 -7.41 -19.76 -8.09
C ILE A 253 -6.14 -20.30 -8.75
N PRO A 254 -5.72 -21.55 -8.48
CA PRO A 254 -4.55 -22.13 -9.13
C PRO A 254 -4.75 -22.20 -10.65
N ALA A 255 -3.82 -21.65 -11.43
CA ALA A 255 -3.91 -21.61 -12.90
C ALA A 255 -2.54 -21.78 -13.56
N TYR A 256 -2.53 -22.41 -14.73
CA TYR A 256 -1.36 -22.49 -15.60
C TYR A 256 -1.31 -21.27 -16.51
N ASP A 257 -0.16 -20.60 -16.53
CA ASP A 257 0.07 -19.42 -17.34
C ASP A 257 0.77 -19.77 -18.65
N PHE A 258 0.27 -19.18 -19.74
CA PHE A 258 0.80 -19.36 -21.08
C PHE A 258 0.94 -18.02 -21.78
N SER A 259 2.08 -17.80 -22.43
CA SER A 259 2.32 -16.60 -23.24
C SER A 259 2.76 -16.93 -24.66
N TYR A 260 2.58 -15.94 -25.53
CA TYR A 260 3.07 -15.93 -26.90
C TYR A 260 3.55 -14.53 -27.24
N SER A 261 4.71 -14.44 -27.90
CA SER A 261 5.22 -13.18 -28.45
C SER A 261 5.66 -13.40 -29.89
N ASP A 262 5.32 -12.45 -30.77
CA ASP A 262 5.74 -12.38 -32.17
C ASP A 262 6.83 -11.31 -32.37
N GLU A 263 7.65 -11.46 -33.40
CA GLU A 263 8.71 -10.50 -33.78
C GLU A 263 8.14 -9.12 -34.18
N ASN A 264 6.85 -9.06 -34.53
CA ASN A 264 6.13 -7.82 -34.87
C ASN A 264 5.55 -7.08 -33.66
N GLY A 265 5.90 -7.47 -32.42
CA GLY A 265 5.42 -6.85 -31.19
C GLY A 265 4.01 -7.26 -30.75
N GLY A 266 3.45 -8.31 -31.36
CA GLY A 266 2.21 -8.92 -30.90
C GLY A 266 2.49 -9.86 -29.74
N TRP A 267 1.88 -9.63 -28.59
CA TRP A 267 1.98 -10.50 -27.42
C TRP A 267 0.60 -11.02 -27.02
N LEU A 268 0.55 -12.15 -26.33
CA LEU A 268 -0.69 -12.77 -25.88
C LEU A 268 -0.36 -13.46 -24.56
N GLU A 269 -1.27 -13.34 -23.60
CA GLU A 269 -1.19 -14.02 -22.31
C GLU A 269 -2.55 -14.66 -22.01
N ILE A 270 -2.52 -15.90 -21.53
CA ILE A 270 -3.73 -16.65 -21.18
C ILE A 270 -3.45 -17.57 -19.99
N GLN A 271 -4.39 -17.57 -19.05
CA GLN A 271 -4.36 -18.42 -17.86
C GLN A 271 -5.50 -19.43 -17.90
N ILE A 272 -5.16 -20.70 -17.68
CA ILE A 272 -6.13 -21.81 -17.61
C ILE A 272 -6.14 -22.37 -16.20
N THR A 273 -7.31 -22.45 -15.57
CA THR A 273 -7.43 -22.96 -14.19
C THR A 273 -6.98 -24.41 -14.09
N ARG A 274 -6.25 -24.76 -13.02
CA ARG A 274 -5.84 -26.16 -12.75
C ARG A 274 -7.06 -27.05 -12.55
N GLN A 275 -8.05 -26.54 -11.82
CA GLN A 275 -9.31 -27.24 -11.58
C GLN A 275 -10.32 -26.90 -12.68
N GLY A 276 -10.86 -27.91 -13.37
CA GLY A 276 -11.88 -27.76 -14.41
C GLY A 276 -11.34 -27.33 -15.79
N GLY A 277 -10.20 -26.63 -15.84
CA GLY A 277 -9.53 -26.24 -17.08
C GLY A 277 -10.25 -25.14 -17.86
N ASP A 278 -10.84 -24.18 -17.14
CA ASP A 278 -11.52 -23.02 -17.68
C ASP A 278 -10.54 -21.85 -17.91
N ILE A 279 -10.89 -20.94 -18.81
CA ILE A 279 -10.07 -19.74 -19.04
C ILE A 279 -10.33 -18.77 -17.91
N LEU A 280 -9.30 -18.53 -17.09
CA LEU A 280 -9.35 -17.58 -15.99
C LEU A 280 -9.24 -16.15 -16.51
N TRP A 281 -8.26 -15.92 -17.40
CA TRP A 281 -8.00 -14.62 -17.98
C TRP A 281 -7.29 -14.77 -19.33
N PHE A 282 -7.52 -13.81 -20.22
CA PHE A 282 -6.93 -13.74 -21.56
C PHE A 282 -6.70 -12.27 -21.89
N MET A 283 -5.48 -11.95 -22.33
CA MET A 283 -5.13 -10.62 -22.79
C MET A 283 -4.35 -10.69 -24.11
N SER A 284 -4.75 -9.84 -25.04
CA SER A 284 -4.07 -9.63 -26.31
C SER A 284 -4.07 -8.14 -26.63
N PRO A 285 -3.16 -7.64 -27.45
CA PRO A 285 -3.07 -6.23 -27.80
C PRO A 285 -4.31 -5.90 -28.65
N SER A 286 -4.90 -4.73 -28.45
CA SER A 286 -6.01 -4.30 -29.30
C SER A 286 -5.53 -4.21 -30.75
N SER A 287 -6.14 -4.99 -31.65
CA SER A 287 -5.96 -4.79 -33.08
C SER A 287 -6.50 -3.40 -33.45
N SER A 288 -5.62 -2.47 -33.81
CA SER A 288 -6.01 -1.24 -34.51
C SER A 288 -6.48 -1.54 -35.93
#